data_AF-A0A1Q9NIM9-F1
#
_entry.id   AF-A0A1Q9NIM9-F1
#
_cell.length_a   1.000
_cell.length_b   1.000
_cell.length_c   1.000
_cell.angle_alpha   90.00
_cell.angle_beta   90.00
_cell.angle_gamma   90.00
#
_symmetry.space_group_name_H-M   'P 1'
#
loop_
_entity.id
_entity.type
_entity.pdbx_description
1 polymer ?
#
loop_
_entity_poly.entity_id
_entity_poly.type
_entity_poly.pdbx_seq_one_letter_code
_entity_poly.pdbx_strand_id
1 'polypeptide(L)'
;MERITKEQKIIQMTRSKVVYLPKIVEKYGFSSNQPILVTIEKNKIIIEPQKLYKSRIKVIREENGAYKVIPFEKGEEKLSTQLEDLETLTQGQKVISFAKDHKNNKIFMYYLIINEKKEILQQIKGNYVSVLAMEDMKKGKAPEYYIS
;
A
#
# COMPACT_ATOMS: atom_id res chain seq x y z
N MET A 1 -17.50 15.85 23.44
CA MET A 1 -16.27 16.25 22.71
C MET A 1 -15.52 17.24 23.59
N GLU A 2 -14.40 16.86 24.18
CA GLU A 2 -13.57 17.77 24.96
C GLU A 2 -12.81 18.72 24.03
N ARG A 3 -12.94 20.04 24.27
CA ARG A 3 -12.14 21.06 23.60
C ARG A 3 -10.80 21.18 24.32
N ILE A 4 -9.73 20.74 23.66
CA ILE A 4 -8.36 20.94 24.14
C ILE A 4 -7.91 22.34 23.67
N THR A 5 -8.00 23.34 24.54
CA THR A 5 -7.40 24.66 24.33
C THR A 5 -5.99 24.68 24.90
N LYS A 6 -5.01 24.20 24.13
CA LYS A 6 -3.59 24.54 24.34
C LYS A 6 -3.13 25.33 23.12
N GLU A 7 -2.43 26.44 23.36
CA GLU A 7 -1.82 27.28 22.34
C GLU A 7 -0.97 26.41 21.40
N GLN A 8 -1.41 26.29 20.14
CA GLN A 8 -0.64 25.63 19.10
C GLN A 8 0.58 26.51 18.79
N LYS A 9 1.77 26.07 19.21
CA LYS A 9 3.02 26.78 18.90
C LYS A 9 3.48 26.41 17.49
N ILE A 10 3.51 27.41 16.60
CA ILE A 10 4.19 27.31 15.31
C ILE A 10 5.67 27.56 15.58
N ILE A 11 6.51 26.57 15.26
CA ILE A 11 7.96 26.63 15.42
C ILE A 11 8.59 26.62 14.04
N GLN A 12 9.57 27.49 13.80
CA GLN A 12 10.39 27.42 12.60
C GLN A 12 11.53 26.42 12.84
N MET A 13 11.57 25.34 12.06
CA MET A 13 12.71 24.43 12.01
C MET A 13 13.43 24.64 10.69
N THR A 14 14.66 25.15 10.77
CA THR A 14 15.51 25.48 9.62
C THR A 14 14.79 26.36 8.59
N ARG A 15 14.35 25.78 7.47
CA ARG A 15 13.64 26.45 6.35
C ARG A 15 12.16 26.10 6.26
N SER A 16 11.64 25.29 7.19
CA SER A 16 10.25 24.82 7.20
C SER A 16 9.50 25.30 8.45
N LYS A 17 8.21 25.62 8.31
CA LYS A 17 7.32 25.85 9.45
C LYS A 17 6.77 24.51 9.92
N VAL A 18 6.81 24.28 11.23
CA VAL A 18 6.33 23.05 11.87
C VAL A 18 5.32 23.43 12.95
N VAL A 19 4.25 22.65 13.08
CA VAL A 19 3.27 22.79 14.17
C VAL A 19 3.49 21.67 15.16
N TYR A 20 3.71 22.01 16.43
CA TYR A 20 3.82 21.01 17.47
C TYR A 20 2.44 20.39 17.77
N LEU A 21 2.33 19.06 17.63
CA LEU A 21 1.16 18.33 18.07
C LEU A 21 1.36 17.86 19.52
N PRO A 22 0.38 18.10 20.42
CA PRO A 22 0.51 17.70 21.82
C PRO A 22 0.44 16.18 21.96
N LYS A 23 1.22 15.57 22.88
CA LYS A 23 1.27 14.11 23.11
C LYS A 23 -0.08 13.39 23.21
N ILE A 24 -1.14 14.09 23.64
CA ILE A 24 -2.49 13.52 23.67
C ILE A 24 -2.99 13.04 22.30
N VAL A 25 -2.43 13.55 21.18
CA VAL A 25 -2.75 13.07 19.83
C VAL A 25 -2.31 11.62 19.59
N GLU A 26 -1.36 11.09 20.36
CA GLU A 26 -0.94 9.67 20.27
C GLU A 26 -2.12 8.72 20.54
N LYS A 27 -3.05 9.11 21.42
CA LYS A 27 -4.29 8.34 21.69
C LYS A 27 -5.24 8.27 20.48
N TYR A 28 -5.05 9.16 19.51
CA TYR A 28 -5.80 9.21 18.27
C TYR A 28 -5.00 8.65 17.08
N GLY A 29 -3.91 7.93 17.34
CA GLY A 29 -3.14 7.22 16.30
C GLY A 29 -1.98 8.02 15.69
N PHE A 30 -1.66 9.20 16.21
CA PHE A 30 -0.50 9.99 15.77
C PHE A 30 0.78 9.54 16.50
N SER A 31 1.35 8.42 16.09
CA SER A 31 2.67 7.98 16.59
C SER A 31 3.82 8.75 15.93
N SER A 32 5.00 8.72 16.53
CA SER A 32 6.20 9.31 15.91
C SER A 32 6.51 8.66 14.57
N ASN A 33 6.92 9.45 13.57
CA ASN A 33 7.20 9.02 12.19
C ASN A 33 5.99 8.43 11.42
N GLN A 34 4.77 8.55 11.96
CA GLN A 34 3.55 8.17 11.28
C GLN A 34 3.23 9.20 10.18
N PRO A 35 3.11 8.78 8.89
CA PRO A 35 2.58 9.65 7.86
C PRO A 35 1.17 10.13 8.20
N ILE A 36 0.89 11.38 7.86
CA ILE A 36 -0.41 12.03 8.07
C ILE A 36 -0.95 12.55 6.74
N LEU A 37 -2.26 12.57 6.61
CA LEU A 37 -2.95 13.33 5.59
C LEU A 37 -3.20 14.74 6.12
N VAL A 38 -2.92 15.77 5.32
CA VAL A 38 -3.23 17.16 5.64
C VAL A 38 -4.18 17.70 4.60
N THR A 39 -5.37 18.12 5.03
CA THR A 39 -6.40 18.70 4.16
C THR A 39 -6.79 20.09 4.67
N ILE A 40 -7.00 21.04 3.77
CA ILE A 40 -7.47 22.38 4.11
C ILE A 40 -8.95 22.47 3.72
N GLU A 41 -9.82 22.59 4.72
CA GLU A 41 -11.25 22.76 4.52
C GLU A 41 -11.71 24.10 5.09
N LYS A 42 -12.14 25.00 4.20
CA LYS A 42 -12.53 26.38 4.53
C LYS A 42 -11.39 27.11 5.25
N ASN A 43 -11.51 27.28 6.57
CA ASN A 43 -10.54 27.95 7.43
C ASN A 43 -9.94 27.00 8.48
N LYS A 44 -10.01 25.69 8.25
CA LYS A 44 -9.49 24.66 9.15
C LYS A 44 -8.45 23.80 8.43
N ILE A 45 -7.38 23.48 9.15
CA ILE A 45 -6.45 22.41 8.77
C ILE A 45 -6.92 21.15 9.46
N ILE A 46 -7.28 20.15 8.67
CA ILE A 46 -7.63 18.81 9.14
C ILE A 46 -6.39 17.93 8.94
N ILE A 47 -5.97 17.28 10.02
CA ILE A 47 -4.89 16.30 9.99
C ILE A 47 -5.44 14.96 10.43
N GLU A 48 -5.08 13.91 9.71
CA GLU A 48 -5.51 12.53 10.00
C GLU A 48 -4.31 11.59 9.91
N PRO A 49 -4.17 10.61 10.82
CA PRO A 49 -3.11 9.62 10.71
C PRO A 49 -3.39 8.71 9.51
N GLN A 50 -2.39 8.51 8.66
CA GLN A 50 -2.56 7.66 7.49
C GLN A 50 -2.48 6.19 7.89
N LYS A 51 -3.46 5.37 7.51
CA LYS A 51 -3.34 3.92 7.72
C LYS A 51 -2.16 3.37 6.91
N LEU A 52 -1.33 2.59 7.58
CA LEU A 52 -0.21 1.89 6.97
C LEU A 52 -0.52 0.40 6.93
N TYR A 53 -0.22 -0.19 5.79
CA TYR A 53 -0.46 -1.58 5.49
C TYR A 53 0.86 -2.28 5.19
N LYS A 54 0.96 -3.56 5.51
CA LYS A 54 2.13 -4.36 5.18
C LYS A 54 2.05 -4.77 3.71
N SER A 55 3.07 -4.44 2.92
CA SER A 55 3.17 -4.85 1.53
C SER A 55 4.58 -5.27 1.18
N ARG A 56 4.72 -6.29 0.34
CA ARG A 56 5.98 -6.72 -0.28
C ARG A 56 6.24 -6.03 -1.62
N ILE A 57 5.29 -5.24 -2.12
CA ILE A 57 5.38 -4.57 -3.43
C ILE A 57 4.97 -3.10 -3.42
N LYS A 58 5.46 -2.38 -4.43
CA LYS A 58 4.88 -1.14 -4.96
C LYS A 58 4.35 -1.38 -6.36
N VAL A 59 3.31 -0.65 -6.74
CA VAL A 59 2.76 -0.66 -8.09
C VAL A 59 2.89 0.74 -8.68
N ILE A 60 3.46 0.83 -9.88
CA ILE A 60 3.57 2.06 -10.66
C ILE A 60 2.83 1.85 -11.97
N ARG A 61 2.11 2.87 -12.44
CA ARG A 61 1.50 2.87 -13.77
C ARG A 61 2.49 3.45 -14.77
N GLU A 62 2.83 2.70 -15.80
CA GLU A 62 3.68 3.14 -16.90
C GLU A 62 2.92 4.04 -17.89
N GLU A 63 3.65 4.76 -18.75
CA GLU A 63 3.08 5.69 -19.75
C GLU A 63 2.15 4.99 -20.76
N ASN A 64 2.43 3.73 -21.07
CA ASN A 64 1.59 2.86 -21.90
C ASN A 64 0.30 2.38 -21.19
N GLY A 65 0.10 2.78 -19.92
CA GLY A 65 -1.04 2.40 -19.10
C GLY A 65 -0.89 1.09 -18.33
N ALA A 66 0.18 0.31 -18.56
CA ALA A 66 0.44 -0.96 -17.89
C ALA A 66 0.87 -0.77 -16.43
N TYR A 67 0.65 -1.79 -15.61
CA TYR A 67 1.10 -1.79 -14.21
C TYR A 67 2.43 -2.50 -14.07
N LYS A 68 3.44 -1.76 -13.61
CA LYS A 68 4.74 -2.29 -13.21
C LYS A 68 4.76 -2.55 -11.72
N VAL A 69 5.13 -3.77 -11.35
CA VAL A 69 5.29 -4.17 -9.96
C VAL A 69 6.75 -4.11 -9.58
N ILE A 70 7.03 -3.47 -8.44
CA ILE A 70 8.37 -3.32 -7.90
C ILE A 70 8.38 -4.01 -6.52
N PRO A 71 9.01 -5.17 -6.38
CA PRO A 71 9.15 -5.81 -5.08
C PRO A 71 10.08 -4.97 -4.20
N PHE A 72 9.80 -4.94 -2.91
CA PHE A 72 10.78 -4.49 -1.95
C PHE A 72 11.92 -5.52 -1.84
N GLU A 73 13.10 -5.09 -1.39
CA GLU A 73 14.25 -5.97 -1.21
C GLU A 73 13.90 -7.23 -0.41
N LYS A 74 14.58 -8.35 -0.71
CA LYS A 74 14.22 -9.69 -0.25
C LYS A 74 13.95 -9.74 1.26
N GLY A 75 12.68 -10.00 1.61
CA GLY A 75 12.26 -10.33 2.98
C GLY A 75 11.74 -9.15 3.80
N GLU A 76 11.79 -7.91 3.29
CA GLU A 76 11.26 -6.76 4.02
C GLU A 76 9.80 -6.48 3.65
N GLU A 77 8.88 -6.80 4.56
CA GLU A 77 7.56 -6.15 4.54
C GLU A 77 7.77 -4.66 4.85
N LYS A 78 7.43 -3.79 3.89
CA LYS A 78 7.45 -2.34 4.12
C LYS A 78 6.05 -1.83 4.37
N LEU A 79 5.98 -0.77 5.17
CA LEU A 79 4.75 -0.04 5.39
C LEU A 79 4.41 0.74 4.11
N SER A 80 3.23 0.46 3.59
CA SER A 80 2.65 1.05 2.40
C SER A 80 1.38 1.78 2.78
N THR A 81 1.14 2.94 2.18
CA THR A 81 -0.08 3.73 2.39
C THR A 81 -1.23 3.30 1.47
N GLN A 82 -0.96 2.39 0.52
CA GLN A 82 -1.91 2.02 -0.53
C GLN A 82 -2.17 0.52 -0.60
N LEU A 83 -1.12 -0.29 -0.57
CA LEU A 83 -1.21 -1.73 -0.80
C LEU A 83 -1.07 -2.50 0.51
N GLU A 84 -1.95 -3.48 0.69
CA GLU A 84 -1.88 -4.47 1.76
C GLU A 84 -1.76 -5.86 1.14
N ASP A 85 -0.75 -6.63 1.52
CA ASP A 85 -0.63 -8.01 1.07
C ASP A 85 -1.81 -8.83 1.62
N LEU A 86 -2.47 -9.57 0.73
CA LEU A 86 -3.57 -10.47 1.11
C LEU A 86 -3.07 -11.90 1.17
N GLU A 87 -2.63 -12.44 0.04
CA GLU A 87 -2.33 -13.87 -0.07
C GLU A 87 -1.37 -14.13 -1.23
N THR A 88 -0.62 -15.24 -1.14
CA THR A 88 0.23 -15.75 -2.21
C THR A 88 -0.05 -17.23 -2.44
N LEU A 89 -0.35 -17.59 -3.68
CA LEU A 89 -0.55 -18.95 -4.16
C LEU A 89 0.67 -19.40 -4.97
N THR A 90 0.97 -20.69 -4.93
CA THR A 90 2.00 -21.31 -5.79
C THR A 90 1.36 -22.40 -6.63
N GLN A 91 1.51 -22.33 -7.95
CA GLN A 91 0.99 -23.28 -8.94
C GLN A 91 2.12 -23.70 -9.88
N GLY A 92 2.81 -24.78 -9.54
CA GLY A 92 4.03 -25.19 -10.26
C GLY A 92 5.11 -24.11 -10.19
N GLN A 93 5.56 -23.64 -11.36
CA GLN A 93 6.54 -22.54 -11.48
C GLN A 93 5.92 -21.14 -11.31
N LYS A 94 4.61 -21.01 -11.14
CA LYS A 94 3.93 -19.72 -11.00
C LYS A 94 3.72 -19.38 -9.54
N VAL A 95 4.12 -18.18 -9.12
CA VAL A 95 3.78 -17.59 -7.81
C VAL A 95 2.82 -16.45 -8.06
N ILE A 96 1.58 -16.58 -7.61
CA ILE A 96 0.50 -15.61 -7.82
C ILE A 96 0.23 -14.91 -6.48
N SER A 97 0.36 -13.60 -6.43
CA SER A 97 0.17 -12.82 -5.21
C SER A 97 -0.92 -11.79 -5.39
N PHE A 98 -1.67 -11.55 -4.32
CA PHE A 98 -2.77 -10.61 -4.25
C PHE A 98 -2.48 -9.54 -3.20
N ALA A 99 -2.75 -8.29 -3.53
CA ALA A 99 -2.70 -7.17 -2.63
C ALA A 99 -3.99 -6.34 -2.72
N LYS A 100 -4.52 -5.90 -1.58
CA LYS A 100 -5.62 -4.94 -1.54
C LYS A 100 -5.07 -3.55 -1.81
N ASP A 101 -5.59 -2.91 -2.84
CA ASP A 101 -5.38 -1.48 -3.07
C ASP A 101 -6.47 -0.69 -2.36
N HIS A 102 -6.10 -0.05 -1.26
CA HIS A 102 -6.98 0.78 -0.44
C HIS A 102 -7.34 2.12 -1.09
N LYS A 103 -6.53 2.61 -2.03
CA LYS A 103 -6.83 3.86 -2.76
C LYS A 103 -7.92 3.64 -3.81
N ASN A 104 -7.82 2.53 -4.55
CA ASN A 104 -8.76 2.20 -5.62
C ASN A 104 -9.88 1.25 -5.19
N ASN A 105 -9.83 0.76 -3.94
CA ASN A 105 -10.70 -0.27 -3.39
C ASN A 105 -10.76 -1.57 -4.25
N LYS A 106 -9.66 -1.91 -4.94
CA LYS A 106 -9.56 -3.07 -5.84
C LYS A 106 -8.54 -4.09 -5.34
N ILE A 107 -8.59 -5.31 -5.85
CA ILE A 107 -7.55 -6.32 -5.60
C ILE A 107 -6.57 -6.26 -6.76
N PHE A 108 -5.32 -5.99 -6.46
CA PHE A 108 -4.23 -6.06 -7.42
C PHE A 108 -3.63 -7.45 -7.35
N MET A 109 -3.61 -8.15 -8.48
CA MET A 109 -2.94 -9.43 -8.62
C MET A 109 -1.66 -9.23 -9.40
N TYR A 110 -0.60 -9.91 -8.99
CA TYR A 110 0.61 -10.04 -9.77
C TYR A 110 1.14 -11.46 -9.71
N TYR A 111 1.81 -11.92 -10.76
CA TYR A 111 2.44 -13.23 -10.73
C TYR A 111 3.87 -13.22 -11.25
N LEU A 112 4.65 -14.15 -10.71
CA LEU A 112 6.04 -14.41 -11.03
C LEU A 112 6.16 -15.79 -11.61
N ILE A 113 7.03 -15.97 -12.60
CA ILE A 113 7.48 -17.29 -13.00
C ILE A 113 8.85 -17.49 -12.34
N ILE A 114 8.97 -18.56 -11.57
CA ILE A 114 10.18 -18.93 -10.84
C ILE A 114 10.76 -20.24 -11.38
N ASN A 115 12.09 -20.41 -11.27
CA ASN A 115 12.72 -21.70 -11.52
C ASN A 115 12.60 -22.62 -10.29
N GLU A 116 13.14 -23.84 -10.42
CA GLU A 116 13.19 -24.83 -9.32
C GLU A 116 13.96 -24.33 -8.09
N LYS A 117 14.90 -23.38 -8.28
CA LYS A 117 15.66 -22.71 -7.21
C LYS A 117 14.95 -21.48 -6.63
N LYS A 118 13.69 -21.23 -7.00
CA LYS A 118 12.88 -20.06 -6.61
C LYS A 118 13.44 -18.70 -7.06
N GLU A 119 14.22 -18.69 -8.13
CA GLU A 119 14.71 -17.46 -8.77
C GLU A 119 13.69 -16.97 -9.80
N ILE A 120 13.47 -15.66 -9.88
CA ILE A 120 12.49 -15.06 -10.79
C ILE A 120 13.02 -15.16 -12.23
N LEU A 121 12.36 -15.96 -13.06
CA LEU A 121 12.69 -16.17 -14.47
C LEU A 121 12.00 -15.16 -15.40
N GLN A 122 10.74 -14.81 -15.11
CA GLN A 122 9.97 -13.91 -15.96
C GLN A 122 9.21 -12.87 -15.15
N GLN A 123 9.07 -11.71 -15.79
CA GLN A 123 8.59 -10.47 -15.22
C GLN A 123 7.22 -10.54 -14.58
N ILE A 124 7.06 -9.66 -13.59
CA ILE A 124 5.92 -9.47 -12.74
C ILE A 124 4.78 -8.80 -13.50
N LYS A 125 3.89 -9.58 -14.12
CA LYS A 125 2.68 -9.02 -14.74
C LYS A 125 1.65 -8.76 -13.66
N GLY A 126 1.15 -7.53 -13.57
CA GLY A 126 0.16 -7.13 -12.59
C GLY A 126 -1.11 -6.57 -13.22
N ASN A 127 -2.26 -6.90 -12.65
CA ASN A 127 -3.55 -6.35 -13.07
C ASN A 127 -4.53 -6.28 -11.89
N TYR A 128 -5.53 -5.40 -11.98
CA TYR A 128 -6.64 -5.44 -11.03
C TYR A 128 -7.60 -6.57 -11.39
N VAL A 129 -7.97 -7.34 -10.37
CA VAL A 129 -8.88 -8.49 -10.50
C VAL A 129 -10.08 -8.33 -9.55
N SER A 130 -11.17 -9.02 -9.86
CA SER A 130 -12.31 -9.12 -8.96
C SER A 130 -12.07 -10.15 -7.85
N VAL A 131 -12.87 -10.09 -6.79
CA VAL A 131 -12.87 -11.13 -5.74
C VAL A 131 -13.18 -12.51 -6.34
N LEU A 132 -14.12 -12.58 -7.28
CA LEU A 132 -14.46 -13.83 -7.98
C LEU A 132 -13.27 -14.42 -8.74
N ALA A 133 -12.49 -13.58 -9.42
CA ALA A 133 -11.27 -14.02 -10.12
C ALA A 133 -10.21 -14.55 -9.14
N MET A 134 -10.03 -13.90 -7.99
CA MET A 134 -9.15 -14.40 -6.92
C MET A 134 -9.60 -15.79 -6.43
N GLU A 135 -10.89 -15.97 -6.15
CA GLU A 135 -11.44 -17.27 -5.71
C GLU A 135 -11.33 -18.36 -6.79
N ASP A 136 -11.49 -18.01 -8.06
CA ASP A 136 -11.25 -18.91 -9.19
C ASP A 136 -9.80 -19.39 -9.26
N MET A 137 -8.83 -18.48 -9.05
CA MET A 137 -7.41 -18.83 -9.02
C MET A 137 -7.05 -19.69 -7.81
N LYS A 138 -7.68 -19.48 -6.66
CA LYS A 138 -7.55 -20.37 -5.49
C LYS A 138 -8.00 -21.80 -5.81
N LYS A 139 -8.99 -21.96 -6.70
CA LYS A 139 -9.46 -23.26 -7.19
C LYS A 139 -8.61 -23.86 -8.31
N GLY A 140 -7.50 -23.22 -8.68
CA GLY A 140 -6.55 -23.74 -9.67
C GLY A 140 -6.73 -23.19 -11.09
N LYS A 141 -7.62 -22.21 -11.32
CA LYS A 141 -7.67 -21.55 -12.64
C LYS A 141 -6.40 -20.74 -12.88
N ALA A 142 -5.96 -20.73 -14.14
CA ALA A 142 -4.73 -20.07 -14.54
C ALA A 142 -4.88 -18.53 -14.51
N PRO A 143 -3.89 -17.77 -14.00
CA PRO A 143 -3.96 -16.31 -13.89
C PRO A 143 -4.02 -15.60 -15.25
N GLU A 144 -3.56 -16.24 -16.33
CA GLU A 144 -3.55 -15.69 -17.69
C GLU A 144 -4.95 -15.36 -18.21
N TYR A 145 -6.01 -16.01 -17.70
CA TYR A 145 -7.39 -15.66 -18.06
C TYR A 145 -7.84 -14.27 -17.56
N TYR A 146 -7.08 -13.66 -16.65
CA TYR A 146 -7.45 -12.42 -15.96
C TYR A 146 -6.46 -11.28 -16.19
N ILE A 147 -5.43 -11.50 -17.01
CA ILE A 147 -4.41 -10.50 -17.35
C ILE A 147 -4.43 -10.32 -18.86
N SER A 148 -4.85 -9.13 -19.30
CA SER A 148 -4.77 -8.66 -20.69
C SER A 148 -3.54 -7.81 -20.89
#